data_AF-A0A951W921-F1
#
_entry.id   AF-A0A951W921-F1
#
_cell.length_a   1.000
_cell.length_b   1.000
_cell.length_c   1.000
_cell.angle_alpha   90.00
_cell.angle_beta   90.00
_cell.angle_gamma   90.00
#
_symmetry.space_group_name_H-M   'P 1'
#
loop_
_entity.id
_entity.type
_entity.pdbx_description
1 polymer ?
#
loop_
_entity_poly.entity_id
_entity_poly.type
_entity_poly.pdbx_seq_one_letter_code
_entity_poly.pdbx_strand_id
1 'polypeptide(L)'
;MNKILLNKIISPSKHKISIIESDSVNLPDLIGLSEKNTIVSSDYKFSSTLFKSNYVIVSNIDKKINQIDEIADNQIGVVANSLAEQKMDGKVFFYNKYQNCKTAFFDLLNKNVEYLIIEKSFAIYFLQQELLKDKFFIVNDNLFPTEIGFYVNTKNAELFNQVNSSIAKFKEKDEYGNLIDKYYSFPRDYSLLWIIIIGIIAIAAIILMILFLRKKKIGEKILEYYRLNLKGLIIFRVSPTYNSEEDNNDGSKFRDTLNNLQLKYHPLNFSYDYSGNSVKINIKTPKKVFLSDKEFLNNFTESLNTALKELPQNKYMIDINISGEYSDLKNHSSFLIVNKGNEVGLHIDKSKKTILPNI
;
A
#
# COMPACT_ATOMS: atom_id res chain seq x y z
N MET A 1 22.03 -47.33 -11.95
CA MET A 1 22.97 -47.53 -10.82
C MET A 1 24.16 -46.62 -11.06
N ASN A 2 24.52 -45.67 -10.19
CA ASN A 2 23.96 -45.35 -8.88
C ASN A 2 23.71 -43.83 -8.71
N LYS A 3 22.53 -43.48 -8.19
CA LYS A 3 22.43 -42.37 -7.23
C LYS A 3 23.14 -42.82 -5.94
N ILE A 4 23.76 -41.88 -5.22
CA ILE A 4 24.55 -41.99 -3.96
C ILE A 4 26.02 -41.65 -4.23
N LEU A 5 26.42 -40.43 -3.82
CA LEU A 5 27.74 -39.98 -3.32
C LEU A 5 27.78 -38.44 -3.27
N LEU A 6 26.86 -37.84 -2.50
CA LEU A 6 26.73 -36.38 -2.36
C LEU A 6 25.93 -36.09 -1.09
N ASN A 7 26.60 -35.81 0.04
CA ASN A 7 25.89 -35.56 1.31
C ASN A 7 26.74 -34.81 2.36
N LYS A 8 27.38 -33.69 1.97
CA LYS A 8 28.59 -33.10 2.59
C LYS A 8 29.09 -31.78 1.85
N ILE A 9 29.73 -30.67 2.34
CA ILE A 9 29.66 -29.80 3.58
C ILE A 9 28.25 -29.13 3.70
N ILE A 10 27.88 -28.35 4.72
CA ILE A 10 28.56 -27.81 5.92
C ILE A 10 27.77 -28.22 7.16
N SER A 11 28.47 -28.72 8.18
CA SER A 11 27.94 -28.95 9.53
C SER A 11 29.11 -29.17 10.49
N PRO A 12 29.08 -28.61 11.72
CA PRO A 12 30.07 -28.89 12.78
C PRO A 12 30.23 -30.39 13.05
N SER A 13 29.18 -31.18 12.80
CA SER A 13 29.19 -32.64 12.88
C SER A 13 28.82 -33.25 11.52
N LYS A 14 29.82 -33.77 10.80
CA LYS A 14 29.69 -34.56 9.56
C LYS A 14 28.97 -33.87 8.38
N HIS A 15 29.53 -32.83 7.81
CA HIS A 15 29.45 -32.62 6.34
C HIS A 15 30.90 -32.28 5.83
N LYS A 16 31.29 -32.58 4.56
CA LYS A 16 32.68 -32.50 3.93
C LYS A 16 32.69 -32.28 2.38
N ILE A 17 32.74 -31.07 1.79
CA ILE A 17 32.61 -30.89 0.29
C ILE A 17 33.58 -31.82 -0.42
N SER A 18 33.02 -32.63 -1.30
CA SER A 18 33.72 -33.50 -2.23
C SER A 18 33.79 -32.79 -3.58
N ILE A 19 34.81 -31.97 -3.75
CA ILE A 19 35.37 -31.70 -5.08
C ILE A 19 36.58 -32.63 -5.20
N ILE A 20 36.63 -33.43 -6.26
CA ILE A 20 37.54 -34.56 -6.50
C ILE A 20 37.23 -35.79 -5.61
N GLU A 21 36.56 -36.77 -6.21
CA GLU A 21 36.77 -38.19 -5.91
C GLU A 21 37.44 -38.81 -7.15
N SER A 22 38.68 -39.26 -6.99
CA SER A 22 39.33 -40.25 -7.85
C SER A 22 40.23 -41.10 -6.96
N ASP A 23 40.18 -42.42 -7.12
CA ASP A 23 40.78 -43.40 -6.19
C ASP A 23 42.32 -43.54 -6.33
N SER A 24 43.00 -42.42 -6.56
CA SER A 24 44.46 -42.33 -6.73
C SER A 24 45.09 -41.05 -6.17
N VAL A 25 44.32 -40.14 -5.54
CA VAL A 25 44.87 -38.93 -4.92
C VAL A 25 45.52 -39.27 -3.57
N ASN A 26 46.84 -39.20 -3.52
CA ASN A 26 47.62 -39.44 -2.32
C ASN A 26 47.41 -38.30 -1.30
N LEU A 27 47.21 -38.63 -0.03
CA LEU A 27 46.81 -37.69 1.03
C LEU A 27 47.77 -36.50 1.33
N PRO A 28 49.08 -36.50 0.99
CA PRO A 28 49.95 -35.34 1.23
C PRO A 28 49.64 -34.07 0.42
N ASP A 29 48.93 -34.17 -0.70
CA ASP A 29 48.95 -33.13 -1.75
C ASP A 29 47.74 -32.18 -1.80
N LEU A 30 46.73 -32.37 -0.93
CA LEU A 30 45.42 -31.71 -1.04
C LEU A 30 44.86 -31.31 0.34
N ILE A 31 44.21 -30.17 0.57
CA ILE A 31 44.26 -28.77 0.12
C ILE A 31 43.48 -28.04 1.23
N GLY A 32 43.97 -26.94 1.78
CA GLY A 32 43.20 -26.13 2.73
C GLY A 32 42.64 -24.86 2.09
N LEU A 33 41.47 -24.42 2.56
CA LEU A 33 40.96 -23.07 2.30
C LEU A 33 41.50 -22.16 3.42
N SER A 34 42.24 -21.11 3.06
CA SER A 34 42.75 -20.13 4.03
C SER A 34 42.86 -18.75 3.40
N GLU A 35 43.17 -17.76 4.22
CA GLU A 35 43.62 -16.47 3.75
C GLU A 35 44.96 -16.57 3.03
N LYS A 36 45.11 -15.86 1.92
CA LYS A 36 46.35 -15.80 1.14
C LYS A 36 47.50 -15.09 1.86
N ASN A 37 47.21 -14.47 3.02
CA ASN A 37 48.17 -13.86 3.94
C ASN A 37 48.60 -14.81 5.08
N THR A 38 48.04 -16.03 5.17
CA THR A 38 48.51 -17.06 6.10
C THR A 38 49.91 -17.50 5.71
N ILE A 39 50.82 -17.61 6.68
CA ILE A 39 52.15 -18.19 6.45
C ILE A 39 51.99 -19.70 6.21
N VAL A 40 52.37 -20.15 5.01
CA VAL A 40 52.42 -21.57 4.63
C VAL A 40 53.86 -22.00 4.37
N SER A 41 54.15 -23.30 4.46
CA SER A 41 55.46 -23.83 4.05
C SER A 41 55.74 -23.50 2.57
N SER A 42 57.02 -23.31 2.20
CA SER A 42 57.47 -23.09 0.82
C SER A 42 57.13 -24.23 -0.13
N ASP A 43 56.77 -25.40 0.40
CA ASP A 43 56.15 -26.50 -0.36
C ASP A 43 54.73 -26.18 -0.86
N TYR A 44 54.10 -25.06 -0.48
CA TYR A 44 52.73 -24.72 -0.88
C TYR A 44 52.61 -23.33 -1.52
N LYS A 45 51.66 -23.19 -2.44
CA LYS A 45 51.30 -21.93 -3.10
C LYS A 45 49.78 -21.74 -3.14
N PHE A 46 49.33 -20.51 -2.98
CA PHE A 46 47.91 -20.16 -3.07
C PHE A 46 47.39 -20.10 -4.51
N SER A 47 46.16 -20.55 -4.70
CA SER A 47 45.38 -20.35 -5.91
C SER A 47 45.06 -18.86 -6.15
N SER A 48 44.46 -18.59 -7.31
CA SER A 48 43.59 -17.41 -7.48
C SER A 48 42.58 -17.30 -6.33
N THR A 49 42.23 -16.06 -6.00
CA THR A 49 41.28 -15.74 -4.92
C THR A 49 39.93 -16.36 -5.21
N LEU A 50 39.40 -17.19 -4.31
CA LEU A 50 38.03 -17.72 -4.40
C LEU A 50 37.03 -16.59 -4.16
N PHE A 51 37.13 -15.91 -3.01
CA PHE A 51 36.34 -14.72 -2.65
C PHE A 51 37.18 -13.75 -1.80
N LYS A 52 36.74 -12.49 -1.72
CA LYS A 52 37.34 -11.48 -0.82
C LYS A 52 36.60 -11.49 0.51
N SER A 53 37.33 -11.35 1.61
CA SER A 53 36.79 -11.25 2.96
C SER A 53 37.51 -10.15 3.74
N ASN A 54 37.24 -10.05 5.04
CA ASN A 54 37.84 -9.09 5.94
C ASN A 54 37.83 -9.63 7.38
N TYR A 55 38.50 -8.93 8.29
CA TYR A 55 38.39 -9.16 9.72
C TYR A 55 37.29 -8.31 10.34
N VAL A 56 36.75 -8.80 11.45
CA VAL A 56 35.74 -8.13 12.26
C VAL A 56 36.18 -8.08 13.72
N ILE A 57 35.68 -7.09 14.46
CA ILE A 57 35.71 -7.09 15.93
C ILE A 57 34.37 -7.62 16.41
N VAL A 58 34.40 -8.70 17.19
CA VAL A 58 33.25 -9.25 17.91
C VAL A 58 33.33 -8.85 19.39
N SER A 59 32.22 -8.46 20.01
CA SER A 59 32.13 -8.17 21.45
C SER A 59 30.82 -8.71 22.03
N ASN A 60 30.70 -8.72 23.36
CA ASN A 60 29.47 -8.99 24.10
C ASN A 60 28.62 -7.71 24.37
N ILE A 61 29.11 -6.54 23.97
CA ILE A 61 28.41 -5.25 24.03
C ILE A 61 28.20 -4.72 22.61
N ASP A 62 26.99 -4.27 22.29
CA ASP A 62 26.68 -3.57 21.04
C ASP A 62 27.14 -2.10 21.12
N LYS A 63 28.45 -1.88 20.98
CA LYS A 63 29.09 -0.56 20.92
C LYS A 63 29.98 -0.49 19.69
N LYS A 64 29.50 0.13 18.62
CA LYS A 64 30.28 0.35 17.39
C LYS A 64 31.66 0.96 17.68
N ILE A 65 32.67 0.41 17.03
CA ILE A 65 34.09 0.81 17.05
C ILE A 65 34.52 1.03 15.61
N ASN A 66 35.28 2.09 15.32
CA ASN A 66 35.69 2.46 13.97
C ASN A 66 37.13 2.02 13.68
N GLN A 67 37.99 2.03 14.70
CA GLN A 67 39.40 1.62 14.61
C GLN A 67 39.87 0.86 15.86
N ILE A 68 40.89 0.01 15.70
CA ILE A 68 41.46 -0.84 16.77
C ILE A 68 41.99 -0.02 17.94
N ASP A 69 42.48 1.18 17.65
CA ASP A 69 43.05 2.09 18.63
C ASP A 69 42.01 2.54 19.69
N GLU A 70 40.70 2.37 19.43
CA GLU A 70 39.61 2.57 20.41
C GLU A 70 39.46 1.44 21.45
N ILE A 71 40.18 0.32 21.28
CA ILE A 71 40.15 -0.86 22.17
C ILE A 71 41.54 -1.34 22.59
N ALA A 72 42.59 -0.54 22.36
CA ALA A 72 43.98 -0.95 22.54
C ALA A 72 44.38 -1.30 23.99
N ASP A 73 43.66 -0.76 24.97
CA ASP A 73 43.85 -0.99 26.41
C ASP A 73 42.98 -2.13 26.98
N ASN A 74 42.09 -2.72 26.16
CA ASN A 74 41.14 -3.76 26.56
C ASN A 74 41.72 -5.18 26.41
N GLN A 75 41.06 -6.18 27.01
CA GLN A 75 41.41 -7.59 26.81
C GLN A 75 40.99 -8.06 25.41
N ILE A 76 41.92 -7.99 24.46
CA ILE A 76 41.74 -8.46 23.07
C ILE A 76 42.12 -9.93 22.94
N GLY A 77 41.32 -10.71 22.21
CA GLY A 77 41.63 -12.05 21.73
C GLY A 77 41.86 -12.10 20.22
N VAL A 78 42.83 -12.91 19.77
CA VAL A 78 43.03 -13.25 18.35
C VAL A 78 43.33 -14.75 18.18
N VAL A 79 43.11 -15.28 16.99
CA VAL A 79 43.54 -16.65 16.64
C VAL A 79 45.02 -16.63 16.22
N ALA A 80 45.80 -17.64 16.63
CA ALA A 80 47.21 -17.77 16.28
C ALA A 80 47.43 -18.12 14.80
N ASN A 81 48.56 -17.67 14.25
CA ASN A 81 48.95 -17.68 12.83
C ASN A 81 48.00 -16.92 11.89
N SER A 82 47.20 -16.00 12.43
CA SER A 82 46.20 -15.21 11.69
C SER A 82 46.76 -13.86 11.20
N LEU A 83 46.07 -13.24 10.25
CA LEU A 83 46.38 -11.86 9.85
C LEU A 83 46.06 -10.87 10.97
N ALA A 84 45.12 -11.15 11.88
CA ALA A 84 44.91 -10.33 13.06
C ALA A 84 46.16 -10.30 13.95
N GLU A 85 46.73 -11.47 14.28
CA GLU A 85 47.95 -11.57 15.10
C GLU A 85 49.09 -10.70 14.53
N GLN A 86 49.40 -10.88 13.24
CA GLN A 86 50.41 -10.10 12.49
C GLN A 86 50.14 -8.57 12.47
N LYS A 87 48.94 -8.13 12.84
CA LYS A 87 48.53 -6.72 12.86
C LYS A 87 48.26 -6.19 14.27
N MET A 88 48.21 -7.05 15.28
CA MET A 88 48.19 -6.66 16.70
C MET A 88 49.61 -6.47 17.24
N ASP A 89 50.58 -7.24 16.73
CA ASP A 89 52.00 -7.06 17.03
C ASP A 89 52.45 -5.62 16.72
N GLY A 90 52.92 -4.91 17.76
CA GLY A 90 53.32 -3.51 17.68
C GLY A 90 52.17 -2.49 17.67
N LYS A 91 50.90 -2.93 17.72
CA LYS A 91 49.72 -2.06 17.82
C LYS A 91 49.08 -2.01 19.20
N VAL A 92 49.19 -3.08 19.98
CA VAL A 92 48.70 -3.15 21.37
C VAL A 92 49.74 -3.78 22.28
N PHE A 93 49.67 -3.48 23.58
CA PHE A 93 50.68 -3.93 24.55
C PHE A 93 50.56 -5.41 24.90
N PHE A 94 49.34 -5.95 24.93
CA PHE A 94 49.06 -7.35 25.24
C PHE A 94 47.79 -7.81 24.51
N TYR A 95 47.75 -9.09 24.11
CA TYR A 95 46.55 -9.73 23.56
C TYR A 95 46.63 -11.26 23.73
N ASN A 96 45.47 -11.90 23.91
CA ASN A 96 45.36 -13.34 24.14
C ASN A 96 45.39 -14.12 22.80
N LYS A 97 46.31 -15.08 22.69
CA LYS A 97 46.54 -15.90 21.49
C LYS A 97 45.86 -17.26 21.58
N TYR A 98 44.89 -17.53 20.71
CA TYR A 98 44.10 -18.77 20.73
C TYR A 98 44.48 -19.73 19.61
N GLN A 99 44.72 -21.00 19.93
CA GLN A 99 45.03 -22.06 18.95
C GLN A 99 43.86 -22.41 18.03
N ASN A 100 42.63 -21.98 18.34
CA ASN A 100 41.45 -22.19 17.51
C ASN A 100 40.33 -21.20 17.87
N CYS A 101 39.44 -20.95 16.91
CA CYS A 101 38.32 -20.02 17.04
C CYS A 101 37.33 -20.40 18.17
N LYS A 102 37.12 -21.69 18.44
CA LYS A 102 36.17 -22.17 19.45
C LYS A 102 36.60 -21.76 20.87
N THR A 103 37.89 -21.87 21.18
CA THR A 103 38.45 -21.42 22.46
C THR A 103 38.32 -19.90 22.61
N ALA A 104 38.63 -19.14 21.55
CA ALA A 104 38.49 -17.68 21.56
C ALA A 104 37.04 -17.22 21.82
N PHE A 105 36.05 -17.87 21.21
CA PHE A 105 34.64 -17.59 21.45
C PHE A 105 34.14 -18.01 22.85
N PHE A 106 34.72 -19.04 23.46
CA PHE A 106 34.43 -19.37 24.86
C PHE A 106 34.98 -18.32 25.83
N ASP A 107 36.18 -17.80 25.59
CA ASP A 107 36.74 -16.75 26.45
C ASP A 107 36.04 -15.40 26.28
N LEU A 108 35.51 -15.09 25.09
CA LEU A 108 34.58 -13.97 24.90
C LEU A 108 33.24 -14.18 25.64
N LEU A 109 32.73 -15.42 25.68
CA LEU A 109 31.51 -15.78 26.41
C LEU A 109 31.69 -15.64 27.93
N ASN A 110 32.85 -16.07 28.43
CA ASN A 110 33.23 -16.04 29.85
C ASN A 110 33.69 -14.65 30.31
N LYS A 111 33.86 -13.69 29.39
CA LYS A 111 34.44 -12.35 29.64
C LYS A 111 35.91 -12.35 30.06
N ASN A 112 36.64 -13.39 29.68
CA ASN A 112 38.11 -13.45 29.76
C ASN A 112 38.76 -12.55 28.68
N VAL A 113 38.03 -12.27 27.60
CA VAL A 113 38.30 -11.17 26.67
C VAL A 113 37.03 -10.33 26.45
N GLU A 114 37.22 -9.04 26.15
CA GLU A 114 36.16 -8.06 25.85
C GLU A 114 35.89 -7.97 24.34
N TYR A 115 36.95 -8.20 23.54
CA TYR A 115 36.95 -8.07 22.09
C TYR A 115 37.67 -9.26 21.45
N LEU A 116 37.09 -9.85 20.41
CA LEU A 116 37.70 -10.90 19.59
C LEU A 116 37.87 -10.38 18.17
N ILE A 117 39.11 -10.30 17.69
CA ILE A 117 39.43 -9.92 16.31
C ILE A 117 39.65 -11.19 15.49
N ILE A 118 38.78 -11.44 14.52
CA ILE A 118 38.71 -12.70 13.78
C ILE A 118 38.21 -12.48 12.35
N GLU A 119 38.53 -13.39 11.43
CA GLU A 119 38.03 -13.35 10.06
C GLU A 119 36.50 -13.56 10.02
N LYS A 120 35.85 -12.83 9.12
CA LYS A 120 34.38 -12.66 9.03
C LYS A 120 33.60 -13.95 8.85
N SER A 121 34.09 -14.93 8.08
CA SER A 121 33.40 -16.21 7.88
C SER A 121 33.30 -17.01 9.17
N PHE A 122 34.36 -17.05 9.98
CA PHE A 122 34.32 -17.69 11.29
C PHE A 122 33.41 -16.94 12.24
N ALA A 123 33.42 -15.61 12.23
CA ALA A 123 32.50 -14.81 13.04
C ALA A 123 31.03 -15.11 12.70
N ILE A 124 30.66 -15.10 11.42
CA ILE A 124 29.31 -15.49 10.93
C ILE A 124 28.94 -16.88 11.45
N TYR A 125 29.82 -17.86 11.24
CA TYR A 125 29.59 -19.26 11.59
C TYR A 125 29.37 -19.50 13.10
N PHE A 126 30.05 -18.76 13.99
CA PHE A 126 29.80 -18.87 15.43
C PHE A 126 28.55 -18.08 15.86
N LEU A 127 28.31 -16.89 15.31
CA LEU A 127 27.13 -16.07 15.61
C LEU A 127 25.81 -16.69 15.14
N GLN A 128 25.84 -17.53 14.09
CA GLN A 128 24.68 -18.29 13.62
C GLN A 128 24.31 -19.50 14.50
N GLN A 129 25.16 -19.91 15.46
CA GLN A 129 24.84 -21.03 16.35
C GLN A 129 23.90 -20.58 17.47
N GLU A 130 22.79 -21.30 17.68
CA GLU A 130 21.72 -20.95 18.62
C GLU A 130 22.21 -20.67 20.06
N LEU A 131 23.31 -21.30 20.49
CA LEU A 131 23.90 -21.10 21.81
C LEU A 131 24.66 -19.78 21.98
N LEU A 132 25.06 -19.12 20.88
CA LEU A 132 25.84 -17.88 20.85
C LEU A 132 25.11 -16.72 20.17
N LYS A 133 24.05 -17.04 19.40
CA LYS A 133 23.11 -16.08 18.82
C LYS A 133 22.59 -15.13 19.89
N ASP A 134 22.46 -13.85 19.53
CA ASP A 134 21.98 -12.75 20.37
C ASP A 134 22.81 -12.46 21.65
N LYS A 135 23.98 -13.11 21.84
CA LYS A 135 24.92 -12.85 22.96
C LYS A 135 26.13 -12.00 22.58
N PHE A 136 26.37 -11.84 21.28
CA PHE A 136 27.54 -11.17 20.73
C PHE A 136 27.14 -10.33 19.52
N PHE A 137 27.89 -9.25 19.32
CA PHE A 137 27.68 -8.23 18.29
C PHE A 137 28.98 -8.03 17.52
N ILE A 138 28.87 -7.73 16.23
CA ILE A 138 30.01 -7.24 15.45
C ILE A 138 30.02 -5.73 15.50
N VAL A 139 31.02 -5.22 16.21
CA VAL A 139 31.17 -3.80 16.53
C VAL A 139 32.05 -3.07 15.50
N ASN A 140 32.80 -3.81 14.69
CA ASN A 140 33.44 -3.32 13.47
C ASN A 140 33.45 -4.45 12.43
N ASP A 141 32.93 -4.20 11.22
CA ASP A 141 32.79 -5.21 10.18
C ASP A 141 33.76 -5.04 8.99
N ASN A 142 34.81 -4.22 9.14
CA ASN A 142 35.71 -3.80 8.05
C ASN A 142 37.19 -3.58 8.50
N LEU A 143 37.75 -4.50 9.29
CA LEU A 143 39.19 -4.56 9.52
C LEU A 143 39.90 -5.41 8.46
N PHE A 144 41.20 -5.19 8.29
CA PHE A 144 42.15 -6.04 7.54
C PHE A 144 41.54 -6.80 6.33
N PRO A 145 41.25 -6.10 5.21
CA PRO A 145 40.79 -6.75 3.99
C PRO A 145 41.73 -7.87 3.56
N THR A 146 41.17 -9.06 3.30
CA THR A 146 41.91 -10.28 3.04
C THR A 146 41.30 -11.03 1.85
N GLU A 147 42.06 -11.97 1.28
CA GLU A 147 41.64 -12.77 0.14
C GLU A 147 41.68 -14.25 0.51
N ILE A 148 40.55 -14.95 0.34
CA ILE A 148 40.46 -16.38 0.65
C ILE A 148 40.79 -17.18 -0.60
N GLY A 149 41.64 -18.21 -0.47
CA GLY A 149 42.04 -19.08 -1.56
C GLY A 149 42.44 -20.47 -1.05
N PHE A 150 42.68 -21.38 -1.99
CA PHE A 150 43.16 -22.73 -1.68
C PHE A 150 44.69 -22.76 -1.73
N TYR A 151 45.37 -23.33 -0.72
CA TYR A 151 46.81 -23.59 -0.80
C TYR A 151 47.07 -25.02 -1.30
N VAL A 152 47.91 -25.14 -2.33
CA VAL A 152 48.20 -26.37 -3.10
C VAL A 152 49.69 -26.67 -3.04
N ASN A 153 50.09 -27.94 -2.95
CA ASN A 153 51.50 -28.34 -2.99
C ASN A 153 52.14 -27.84 -4.31
N THR A 154 53.28 -27.15 -4.23
CA THR A 154 54.02 -26.61 -5.39
C THR A 154 54.46 -27.72 -6.34
N LYS A 155 54.72 -28.91 -5.81
CA LYS A 155 55.07 -30.14 -6.56
C LYS A 155 53.90 -30.67 -7.40
N ASN A 156 52.64 -30.39 -7.02
CA ASN A 156 51.46 -30.81 -7.76
C ASN A 156 50.91 -29.69 -8.66
N ALA A 157 51.63 -29.44 -9.76
CA ALA A 157 51.28 -28.40 -10.73
C ALA A 157 49.96 -28.67 -11.46
N GLU A 158 49.57 -29.94 -11.66
CA GLU A 158 48.31 -30.31 -12.30
C GLU A 158 47.11 -29.91 -11.42
N LEU A 159 47.10 -30.34 -10.16
CA LEU A 159 46.07 -29.99 -9.18
C LEU A 159 45.94 -28.47 -9.02
N PHE A 160 47.06 -27.74 -9.00
CA PHE A 160 47.04 -26.28 -8.97
C PHE A 160 46.31 -25.68 -10.19
N ASN A 161 46.54 -26.21 -11.39
CA ASN A 161 45.87 -25.73 -12.60
C ASN A 161 44.38 -26.12 -12.62
N GLN A 162 44.03 -27.33 -12.16
CA GLN A 162 42.65 -27.78 -12.00
C GLN A 162 41.86 -26.91 -11.02
N VAL A 163 42.46 -26.56 -9.86
CA VAL A 163 41.85 -25.67 -8.85
C VAL A 163 41.60 -24.28 -9.43
N ASN A 164 42.58 -23.67 -10.10
CA ASN A 164 42.43 -22.35 -10.71
C ASN A 164 41.36 -22.33 -11.81
N SER A 165 41.33 -23.35 -12.67
CA SER A 165 40.30 -23.50 -13.71
C SER A 165 38.90 -23.69 -13.11
N SER A 166 38.80 -24.39 -11.98
CA SER A 166 37.56 -24.60 -11.23
C SER A 166 37.05 -23.30 -10.60
N ILE A 167 37.95 -22.46 -10.05
CA ILE A 167 37.60 -21.15 -9.48
C ILE A 167 37.07 -20.21 -10.57
N ALA A 168 37.71 -20.16 -11.74
CA ALA A 168 37.23 -19.36 -12.87
C ALA A 168 35.81 -19.76 -13.29
N LYS A 169 35.60 -21.05 -13.61
CA LYS A 169 34.30 -21.61 -13.99
C LYS A 169 33.23 -21.50 -12.90
N PHE A 170 33.63 -21.42 -11.63
CA PHE A 170 32.69 -21.20 -10.53
C PHE A 170 32.20 -19.74 -10.49
N LYS A 171 33.10 -18.76 -10.70
CA LYS A 171 32.76 -17.33 -10.73
C LYS A 171 31.95 -16.90 -11.95
N GLU A 172 32.04 -17.64 -13.04
CA GLU A 172 31.23 -17.44 -14.27
C GLU A 172 29.75 -17.78 -14.09
N LYS A 173 29.36 -18.40 -12.96
CA LYS A 173 27.96 -18.75 -12.67
C LYS A 173 27.22 -17.64 -11.92
N ASP A 174 25.97 -17.39 -12.29
CA ASP A 174 25.03 -16.52 -11.55
C ASP A 174 24.85 -16.97 -10.08
N GLU A 175 25.01 -18.27 -9.81
CA GLU A 175 24.97 -18.85 -8.46
C GLU A 175 26.12 -18.40 -7.55
N TYR A 176 27.25 -17.94 -8.10
CA TYR A 176 28.44 -17.57 -7.31
C TYR A 176 28.11 -16.51 -6.25
N GLY A 177 27.47 -15.40 -6.65
CA GLY A 177 27.10 -14.33 -5.72
C GLY A 177 26.15 -14.82 -4.62
N ASN A 178 25.12 -15.59 -5.00
CA ASN A 178 24.15 -16.16 -4.08
C ASN A 178 24.77 -17.16 -3.08
N LEU A 179 25.74 -17.96 -3.51
CA LEU A 179 26.45 -18.92 -2.65
C LEU A 179 27.44 -18.23 -1.71
N ILE A 180 28.14 -17.18 -2.16
CA ILE A 180 28.98 -16.38 -1.28
C ILE A 180 28.12 -15.64 -0.26
N ASP A 181 27.07 -14.93 -0.67
CA ASP A 181 26.17 -14.22 0.26
C ASP A 181 25.53 -15.16 1.29
N LYS A 182 25.08 -16.36 0.88
CA LYS A 182 24.41 -17.30 1.79
C LYS A 182 25.28 -17.79 2.96
N TYR A 183 26.60 -17.91 2.75
CA TYR A 183 27.52 -18.48 3.75
C TYR A 183 28.55 -17.49 4.30
N TYR A 184 28.76 -16.34 3.65
CA TYR A 184 29.80 -15.35 3.96
C TYR A 184 29.29 -13.90 4.08
N SER A 185 28.01 -13.64 3.83
CA SER A 185 27.33 -12.42 4.27
C SER A 185 26.43 -12.72 5.47
N PHE A 186 26.21 -11.72 6.32
CA PHE A 186 25.29 -11.86 7.45
C PHE A 186 23.85 -12.07 6.94
N PRO A 187 23.00 -12.82 7.69
CA PRO A 187 21.56 -12.73 7.48
C PRO A 187 21.17 -11.26 7.70
N ARG A 188 20.82 -10.57 6.61
CA ARG A 188 20.44 -9.15 6.65
C ARG A 188 19.32 -8.99 7.68
N ASP A 189 19.47 -8.05 8.62
CA ASP A 189 18.38 -7.75 9.53
C ASP A 189 17.27 -7.03 8.76
N TYR A 190 16.27 -7.79 8.34
CA TYR A 190 15.11 -7.28 7.65
C TYR A 190 14.20 -6.43 8.56
N SER A 191 14.46 -6.32 9.87
CA SER A 191 13.64 -5.51 10.79
C SER A 191 13.54 -4.04 10.36
N LEU A 192 14.64 -3.44 9.90
CA LEU A 192 14.62 -2.07 9.35
C LEU A 192 13.80 -1.96 8.06
N LEU A 193 13.84 -2.99 7.19
CA LEU A 193 13.01 -3.05 5.98
C LEU A 193 11.53 -3.25 6.31
N TRP A 194 11.20 -4.05 7.32
CA TRP A 194 9.84 -4.21 7.83
C TRP A 194 9.30 -2.91 8.43
N ILE A 195 10.11 -2.15 9.19
CA ILE A 195 9.73 -0.82 9.71
C ILE A 195 9.39 0.14 8.55
N ILE A 196 10.19 0.15 7.48
CA ILE A 196 9.93 0.96 6.28
C ILE A 196 8.64 0.52 5.58
N ILE A 197 8.42 -0.78 5.41
CA ILE A 197 7.20 -1.34 4.79
C ILE A 197 5.95 -0.97 5.60
N ILE A 198 6.00 -1.11 6.93
CA ILE A 198 4.90 -0.74 7.84
C ILE A 198 4.62 0.77 7.77
N GLY A 199 5.67 1.60 7.71
CA GLY A 199 5.53 3.05 7.52
C GLY A 199 4.83 3.43 6.21
N ILE A 200 5.20 2.78 5.09
CA ILE A 200 4.55 2.98 3.78
C ILE A 200 3.07 2.57 3.83
N ILE A 201 2.74 1.44 4.46
CA ILE A 201 1.36 0.97 4.63
C ILE A 201 0.54 1.97 5.46
N ALA A 202 1.09 2.48 6.56
CA ALA A 202 0.42 3.48 7.41
C ALA A 202 0.14 4.78 6.65
N ILE A 203 1.11 5.28 5.85
CA ILE A 203 0.94 6.47 5.01
C ILE A 203 -0.15 6.25 3.95
N ALA A 204 -0.16 5.09 3.30
CA ALA A 204 -1.20 4.74 2.32
C ALA A 204 -2.60 4.69 2.95
N ALA A 205 -2.73 4.14 4.16
CA ALA A 205 -3.99 4.11 4.92
C ALA A 205 -4.49 5.52 5.28
N ILE A 206 -3.59 6.42 5.69
CA ILE A 206 -3.92 7.83 5.99
C ILE A 206 -4.40 8.55 4.72
N ILE A 207 -3.74 8.35 3.57
CA ILE A 207 -4.15 8.93 2.28
C ILE A 207 -5.54 8.41 1.88
N LEU A 208 -5.81 7.11 2.00
CA LEU A 208 -7.13 6.52 1.74
C LEU A 208 -8.21 7.09 2.67
N MET A 209 -7.91 7.28 3.96
CA MET A 209 -8.83 7.91 4.91
C MET A 209 -9.15 9.36 4.51
N ILE A 210 -8.15 10.15 4.12
CA ILE A 210 -8.35 11.53 3.64
C ILE A 210 -9.20 11.57 2.36
N LEU A 211 -8.98 10.63 1.43
CA LEU A 211 -9.79 10.49 0.22
C LEU A 211 -11.24 10.08 0.52
N PHE A 212 -11.46 9.18 1.47
CA PHE A 212 -12.80 8.78 1.93
C PHE A 212 -13.54 9.96 2.58
N LEU A 213 -12.87 10.72 3.45
CA LEU A 213 -13.42 11.94 4.07
C LEU A 213 -13.73 13.03 3.02
N ARG A 214 -12.90 13.17 1.97
CA ARG A 214 -13.21 14.04 0.82
C ARG A 214 -14.41 13.53 0.02
N LYS A 215 -14.55 12.22 -0.18
CA LYS A 215 -15.70 11.60 -0.89
C LYS A 215 -17.02 11.85 -0.14
N LYS A 216 -16.99 11.97 1.19
CA LYS A 216 -18.17 12.36 2.01
C LYS A 216 -18.72 13.75 1.65
N LYS A 217 -17.89 14.72 1.24
CA LYS A 217 -18.34 16.01 0.68
C LYS A 217 -18.89 15.88 -0.74
N ILE A 218 -18.32 15.02 -1.58
CA ILE A 218 -18.82 14.79 -2.96
C ILE A 218 -20.24 14.20 -2.96
N GLY A 219 -20.62 13.47 -1.91
CA GLY A 219 -22.00 13.00 -1.71
C GLY A 219 -23.05 14.11 -1.72
N GLU A 220 -22.69 15.37 -1.42
CA GLU A 220 -23.65 16.49 -1.39
C GLU A 220 -24.26 16.80 -2.76
N LYS A 221 -23.57 16.52 -3.88
CA LYS A 221 -24.12 16.67 -5.24
C LYS A 221 -25.16 15.61 -5.63
N ILE A 222 -25.31 14.55 -4.84
CA ILE A 222 -26.35 13.51 -5.04
C ILE A 222 -27.62 13.86 -4.23
N LEU A 223 -27.53 14.79 -3.28
CA LEU A 223 -28.64 15.18 -2.38
C LEU A 223 -29.65 16.15 -3.01
N GLU A 224 -29.46 16.59 -4.26
CA GLU A 224 -30.28 17.64 -4.87
C GLU A 224 -31.59 17.14 -5.48
N TYR A 225 -31.75 15.82 -5.61
CA TYR A 225 -33.02 15.20 -6.02
C TYR A 225 -34.03 15.21 -4.88
N TYR A 226 -35.08 16.01 -5.02
CA TYR A 226 -36.24 15.94 -4.12
C TYR A 226 -37.36 15.11 -4.75
N ARG A 227 -38.14 14.45 -3.91
CA ARG A 227 -39.31 13.66 -4.30
C ARG A 227 -40.55 14.56 -4.28
N LEU A 228 -41.26 14.63 -5.40
CA LEU A 228 -42.54 15.34 -5.52
C LEU A 228 -43.72 14.37 -5.42
N ASN A 229 -44.78 14.79 -4.72
CA ASN A 229 -46.08 14.11 -4.60
C ASN A 229 -47.18 15.17 -4.76
N LEU A 230 -47.58 15.46 -6.00
CA LEU A 230 -48.56 16.48 -6.36
C LEU A 230 -49.90 15.84 -6.74
N LYS A 231 -51.00 16.42 -6.26
CA LYS A 231 -52.38 16.15 -6.70
C LYS A 231 -53.14 17.46 -6.83
N GLY A 232 -53.80 17.68 -7.94
CA GLY A 232 -54.58 18.89 -8.14
C GLY A 232 -55.70 18.76 -9.14
N LEU A 233 -56.61 19.72 -9.04
CA LEU A 233 -57.74 19.91 -9.92
C LEU A 233 -57.74 21.36 -10.37
N ILE A 234 -57.84 21.57 -11.68
CA ILE A 234 -58.22 22.86 -12.27
C ILE A 234 -59.61 22.68 -12.88
N ILE A 235 -60.53 23.60 -12.61
CA ILE A 235 -61.87 23.63 -13.22
C ILE A 235 -61.98 24.90 -14.03
N PHE A 236 -62.16 24.77 -15.34
CA PHE A 236 -62.57 25.85 -16.22
C PHE A 236 -64.08 25.75 -16.44
N ARG A 237 -64.80 26.88 -16.38
CA ARG A 237 -66.22 26.99 -16.72
C ARG A 237 -66.42 28.19 -17.64
N VAL A 238 -67.31 28.11 -18.62
CA VAL A 238 -67.77 29.30 -19.35
C VAL A 238 -68.52 30.21 -18.38
N SER A 239 -68.26 31.52 -18.42
CA SER A 239 -68.97 32.48 -17.56
C SER A 239 -70.46 32.52 -17.91
N PRO A 240 -71.39 32.47 -16.93
CA PRO A 240 -72.83 32.58 -17.20
C PRO A 240 -73.25 33.97 -17.69
N THR A 241 -72.33 34.96 -17.68
CA THR A 241 -72.56 36.32 -18.21
C THR A 241 -72.05 36.50 -19.64
N TYR A 242 -71.61 35.44 -20.32
CA TYR A 242 -71.00 35.51 -21.64
C TYR A 242 -71.98 35.10 -22.75
N ASN A 243 -72.32 36.04 -23.65
CA ASN A 243 -73.14 35.76 -24.82
C ASN A 243 -72.29 35.10 -25.93
N SER A 244 -72.77 34.00 -26.49
CA SER A 244 -71.99 33.09 -27.33
C SER A 244 -71.90 33.46 -28.82
N GLU A 245 -72.05 34.73 -29.18
CA GLU A 245 -72.04 35.19 -30.59
C GLU A 245 -70.67 35.72 -31.05
N GLU A 246 -69.68 35.87 -30.15
CA GLU A 246 -68.32 36.33 -30.49
C GLU A 246 -67.27 35.20 -30.51
N ASP A 247 -66.71 35.01 -31.71
CA ASP A 247 -65.47 34.31 -32.09
C ASP A 247 -65.23 32.86 -31.58
N ASN A 248 -64.98 31.98 -32.57
CA ASN A 248 -64.60 30.58 -32.39
C ASN A 248 -63.11 30.38 -32.08
N ASN A 249 -62.26 31.39 -32.27
CA ASN A 249 -60.80 31.24 -32.27
C ASN A 249 -60.14 31.24 -30.87
N ASP A 250 -60.91 31.48 -29.79
CA ASP A 250 -60.41 31.32 -28.42
C ASP A 250 -60.21 29.84 -28.02
N GLY A 251 -61.03 28.95 -28.57
CA GLY A 251 -61.08 27.54 -28.17
C GLY A 251 -59.86 26.71 -28.61
N SER A 252 -59.20 27.12 -29.69
CA SER A 252 -57.90 26.63 -30.14
C SER A 252 -56.80 27.12 -29.19
N LYS A 253 -56.67 28.44 -29.04
CA LYS A 253 -55.67 29.08 -28.17
C LYS A 253 -55.66 28.50 -26.75
N PHE A 254 -56.84 28.31 -26.15
CA PHE A 254 -56.98 27.68 -24.84
C PHE A 254 -56.39 26.25 -24.78
N ARG A 255 -56.66 25.42 -25.80
CA ARG A 255 -56.10 24.06 -25.89
C ARG A 255 -54.60 24.08 -26.09
N ASP A 256 -54.10 24.99 -26.92
CA ASP A 256 -52.67 25.11 -27.23
C ASP A 256 -51.87 25.58 -26.00
N THR A 257 -52.39 26.55 -25.23
CA THR A 257 -51.80 26.97 -23.94
C THR A 257 -51.73 25.79 -22.95
N LEU A 258 -52.78 24.97 -22.84
CA LEU A 258 -52.77 23.77 -21.99
C LEU A 258 -51.82 22.68 -22.48
N ASN A 259 -51.78 22.42 -23.80
CA ASN A 259 -50.87 21.46 -24.43
C ASN A 259 -49.40 21.85 -24.18
N ASN A 260 -49.06 23.13 -24.35
CA ASN A 260 -47.73 23.67 -24.08
C ASN A 260 -47.34 23.52 -22.60
N LEU A 261 -48.28 23.72 -21.68
CA LEU A 261 -48.04 23.53 -20.25
C LEU A 261 -47.85 22.05 -19.89
N GLN A 262 -48.63 21.13 -20.49
CA GLN A 262 -48.44 19.69 -20.35
C GLN A 262 -47.08 19.21 -20.91
N LEU A 263 -46.65 19.72 -22.07
CA LEU A 263 -45.35 19.41 -22.67
C LEU A 263 -44.19 19.91 -21.81
N LYS A 264 -44.26 21.16 -21.32
CA LYS A 264 -43.24 21.75 -20.44
C LYS A 264 -43.12 21.01 -19.10
N TYR A 265 -44.21 20.42 -18.61
CA TYR A 265 -44.27 19.71 -17.33
C TYR A 265 -44.58 18.22 -17.47
N HIS A 266 -43.96 17.56 -18.44
CA HIS A 266 -44.05 16.11 -18.71
C HIS A 266 -43.88 15.18 -17.48
N PRO A 267 -43.17 15.52 -16.38
CA PRO A 267 -43.20 14.71 -15.15
C PRO A 267 -44.57 14.64 -14.43
N LEU A 268 -45.58 15.39 -14.88
CA LEU A 268 -46.94 15.38 -14.36
C LEU A 268 -47.91 14.71 -15.35
N ASN A 269 -48.79 13.86 -14.83
CA ASN A 269 -49.89 13.29 -15.60
C ASN A 269 -51.10 14.22 -15.55
N PHE A 270 -51.53 14.71 -16.71
CA PHE A 270 -52.77 15.47 -16.90
C PHE A 270 -53.87 14.52 -17.39
N SER A 271 -55.10 14.70 -16.90
CA SER A 271 -56.27 13.94 -17.34
C SER A 271 -57.51 14.82 -17.34
N TYR A 272 -58.19 14.86 -18.48
CA TYR A 272 -59.22 15.83 -18.81
C TYR A 272 -60.61 15.17 -18.76
N ASP A 273 -61.56 15.83 -18.10
CA ASP A 273 -62.97 15.47 -18.02
C ASP A 273 -63.81 16.66 -18.54
N TYR A 274 -64.56 16.42 -19.60
CA TYR A 274 -65.31 17.44 -20.34
C TYR A 274 -66.81 17.28 -20.05
N SER A 275 -67.39 18.25 -19.33
CA SER A 275 -68.79 18.19 -18.88
C SER A 275 -69.53 19.48 -19.24
N GLY A 276 -70.18 19.49 -20.41
CA GLY A 276 -70.93 20.63 -20.93
C GLY A 276 -70.09 21.90 -20.99
N ASN A 277 -70.52 22.95 -20.30
CA ASN A 277 -69.86 24.25 -20.24
C ASN A 277 -68.62 24.28 -19.32
N SER A 278 -68.00 23.12 -19.04
CA SER A 278 -66.85 23.02 -18.13
C SER A 278 -65.84 21.93 -18.49
N VAL A 279 -64.57 22.19 -18.17
CA VAL A 279 -63.45 21.26 -18.32
C VAL A 279 -62.75 21.11 -16.98
N LYS A 280 -62.65 19.87 -16.49
CA LYS A 280 -61.89 19.52 -15.28
C LYS A 280 -60.56 18.90 -15.68
N ILE A 281 -59.46 19.49 -15.25
CA ILE A 281 -58.11 18.98 -15.47
C ILE A 281 -57.56 18.44 -14.16
N ASN A 282 -57.47 17.12 -14.06
CA ASN A 282 -56.86 16.45 -12.92
C ASN A 282 -55.36 16.28 -13.20
N ILE A 283 -54.52 16.87 -12.34
CA ILE A 283 -53.05 16.88 -12.45
C ILE A 283 -52.48 16.03 -11.31
N LYS A 284 -51.58 15.09 -11.60
CA LYS A 284 -50.94 14.25 -10.58
C LYS A 284 -49.53 13.82 -10.96
N THR A 285 -48.61 13.77 -10.00
CA THR A 285 -47.35 13.03 -10.20
C THR A 285 -47.65 11.52 -10.35
N PRO A 286 -47.02 10.80 -11.30
CA PRO A 286 -46.92 9.35 -11.23
C PRO A 286 -46.21 8.91 -9.93
N LYS A 287 -46.36 7.64 -9.55
CA LYS A 287 -45.83 7.12 -8.27
C LYS A 287 -44.29 7.20 -8.24
N LYS A 288 -43.76 8.15 -7.47
CA LYS A 288 -42.33 8.46 -7.24
C LYS A 288 -41.66 9.24 -8.40
N VAL A 289 -41.98 10.52 -8.54
CA VAL A 289 -41.15 11.45 -9.33
C VAL A 289 -40.02 11.99 -8.45
N PHE A 290 -38.80 12.00 -8.99
CA PHE A 290 -37.66 12.73 -8.45
C PHE A 290 -37.29 13.86 -9.42
N LEU A 291 -37.07 15.06 -8.91
CA LEU A 291 -36.76 16.26 -9.69
C LEU A 291 -35.45 16.87 -9.20
N SER A 292 -34.64 17.39 -10.12
CA SER A 292 -33.36 18.06 -9.85
C SER A 292 -33.47 19.59 -9.77
N ASP A 293 -34.48 20.18 -10.41
CA ASP A 293 -34.75 21.62 -10.39
C ASP A 293 -35.55 22.00 -9.14
N LYS A 294 -34.90 22.63 -8.15
CA LYS A 294 -35.55 23.07 -6.89
C LYS A 294 -36.58 24.20 -7.10
N GLU A 295 -36.57 24.87 -8.25
CA GLU A 295 -37.46 25.98 -8.57
C GLU A 295 -38.73 25.52 -9.33
N PHE A 296 -38.85 24.23 -9.66
CA PHE A 296 -39.98 23.64 -10.40
C PHE A 296 -41.35 24.14 -9.94
N LEU A 297 -41.61 24.21 -8.63
CA LEU A 297 -42.91 24.66 -8.10
C LEU A 297 -43.16 26.16 -8.37
N ASN A 298 -42.12 27.00 -8.29
CA ASN A 298 -42.20 28.41 -8.66
C ASN A 298 -42.42 28.52 -10.17
N ASN A 299 -41.58 27.85 -10.96
CA ASN A 299 -41.61 27.83 -12.42
C ASN A 299 -42.97 27.34 -12.96
N PHE A 300 -43.56 26.32 -12.33
CA PHE A 300 -44.89 25.78 -12.64
C PHE A 300 -46.01 26.76 -12.26
N THR A 301 -45.93 27.39 -11.08
CA THR A 301 -46.90 28.40 -10.64
C THR A 301 -46.88 29.62 -11.55
N GLU A 302 -45.69 30.10 -11.93
CA GLU A 302 -45.53 31.21 -12.88
C GLU A 302 -46.06 30.84 -14.27
N SER A 303 -45.76 29.62 -14.75
CA SER A 303 -46.28 29.13 -16.04
C SER A 303 -47.81 29.01 -16.05
N LEU A 304 -48.43 28.58 -14.93
CA LEU A 304 -49.88 28.64 -14.75
C LEU A 304 -50.39 30.09 -14.76
N ASN A 305 -49.73 31.00 -14.04
CA ASN A 305 -50.12 32.41 -13.96
C ASN A 305 -50.08 33.11 -15.32
N THR A 306 -49.05 32.84 -16.13
CA THR A 306 -48.96 33.31 -17.53
C THR A 306 -50.01 32.67 -18.42
N ALA A 307 -50.19 31.34 -18.32
CA ALA A 307 -51.23 30.61 -19.06
C ALA A 307 -52.64 31.13 -18.78
N LEU A 308 -52.97 31.49 -17.53
CA LEU A 308 -54.26 32.09 -17.20
C LEU A 308 -54.42 33.48 -17.81
N LYS A 309 -53.37 34.32 -17.75
CA LYS A 309 -53.40 35.70 -18.26
C LYS A 309 -53.64 35.80 -19.76
N GLU A 310 -53.24 34.79 -20.53
CA GLU A 310 -53.49 34.72 -21.98
C GLU A 310 -54.95 34.45 -22.37
N LEU A 311 -55.82 34.07 -21.43
CA LEU A 311 -57.22 33.72 -21.70
C LEU A 311 -58.16 34.94 -21.63
N PRO A 312 -59.31 34.93 -22.34
CA PRO A 312 -60.33 35.98 -22.21
C PRO A 312 -61.01 35.95 -20.83
N GLN A 313 -60.65 36.91 -19.97
CA GLN A 313 -61.00 36.94 -18.55
C GLN A 313 -62.49 37.22 -18.26
N ASN A 314 -63.26 37.62 -19.28
CA ASN A 314 -64.71 37.79 -19.26
C ASN A 314 -65.48 36.52 -19.69
N LYS A 315 -64.82 35.59 -20.39
CA LYS A 315 -65.41 34.40 -21.04
C LYS A 315 -65.34 33.16 -20.14
N TYR A 316 -64.40 33.11 -19.19
CA TYR A 316 -64.13 31.93 -18.35
C TYR A 316 -64.02 32.24 -16.86
N MET A 317 -64.65 31.40 -16.03
CA MET A 317 -64.34 31.26 -14.61
C MET A 317 -63.36 30.09 -14.42
N ILE A 318 -62.39 30.26 -13.53
CA ILE A 318 -61.28 29.32 -13.35
C ILE A 318 -61.07 29.08 -11.86
N ASP A 319 -61.13 27.81 -11.42
CA ASP A 319 -60.81 27.39 -10.05
C ASP A 319 -59.57 26.49 -10.08
N ILE A 320 -58.49 26.87 -9.40
CA ILE A 320 -57.27 26.07 -9.20
C ILE A 320 -57.21 25.61 -7.75
N ASN A 321 -57.07 24.31 -7.53
CA ASN A 321 -56.68 23.74 -6.24
C ASN A 321 -55.70 22.59 -6.50
N ILE A 322 -54.39 22.88 -6.34
CA ILE A 322 -53.31 21.92 -6.50
C ILE A 322 -52.53 21.87 -5.20
N SER A 323 -52.45 20.69 -4.57
CA SER A 323 -51.73 20.51 -3.30
C SER A 323 -50.75 19.36 -3.39
N GLY A 324 -49.84 19.29 -2.42
CA GLY A 324 -48.92 18.17 -2.34
C GLY A 324 -47.83 18.32 -1.31
N GLU A 325 -46.88 17.41 -1.42
CA GLU A 325 -45.67 17.35 -0.61
C GLU A 325 -44.45 17.36 -1.54
N TYR A 326 -43.39 18.04 -1.13
CA TYR A 326 -42.05 17.80 -1.65
C TYR A 326 -41.07 17.54 -0.51
N SER A 327 -40.15 16.61 -0.71
CA SER A 327 -39.18 16.22 0.33
C SER A 327 -37.80 15.93 -0.25
N ASP A 328 -36.78 16.50 0.38
CA ASP A 328 -35.39 16.09 0.22
C ASP A 328 -35.00 15.17 1.40
N LEU A 329 -33.70 14.89 1.57
CA LEU A 329 -33.20 14.00 2.64
C LEU A 329 -33.19 14.65 4.04
N LYS A 330 -33.40 15.96 4.16
CA LYS A 330 -33.35 16.78 5.39
C LYS A 330 -34.68 17.50 5.68
N ASN A 331 -35.42 17.90 4.65
CA ASN A 331 -36.63 18.73 4.75
C ASN A 331 -37.87 18.02 4.20
N HIS A 332 -39.04 18.33 4.76
CA HIS A 332 -40.34 17.91 4.23
C HIS A 332 -41.30 19.11 4.24
N SER A 333 -41.79 19.48 3.07
CA SER A 333 -42.62 20.68 2.90
C SER A 333 -43.92 20.31 2.21
N SER A 334 -45.05 20.78 2.75
CA SER A 334 -46.34 20.75 2.06
C SER A 334 -46.53 22.05 1.27
N PHE A 335 -47.28 21.98 0.17
CA PHE A 335 -47.57 23.15 -0.64
C PHE A 335 -49.03 23.16 -1.12
N LEU A 336 -49.50 24.37 -1.39
CA LEU A 336 -50.82 24.66 -1.94
C LEU A 336 -50.67 25.74 -3.02
N ILE A 337 -51.12 25.45 -4.23
CA ILE A 337 -51.26 26.39 -5.34
C ILE A 337 -52.77 26.59 -5.56
N VAL A 338 -53.19 27.84 -5.48
CA VAL A 338 -54.58 28.29 -5.63
C VAL A 338 -54.59 29.63 -6.35
N ASN A 339 -55.71 29.98 -6.98
CA ASN A 339 -55.90 31.28 -7.61
C ASN A 339 -56.84 32.19 -6.80
N LYS A 340 -56.70 33.50 -7.00
CA LYS A 340 -57.64 34.52 -6.54
C LYS A 340 -58.05 35.37 -7.73
N GLY A 341 -59.18 35.04 -8.35
CA GLY A 341 -59.44 35.50 -9.72
C GLY A 341 -58.38 34.93 -10.66
N ASN A 342 -57.69 35.79 -11.41
CA ASN A 342 -56.79 35.34 -12.48
C ASN A 342 -55.31 35.29 -12.07
N GLU A 343 -55.02 35.59 -10.79
CA GLU A 343 -53.67 35.50 -10.21
C GLU A 343 -53.48 34.17 -9.49
N VAL A 344 -52.43 33.42 -9.85
CA VAL A 344 -52.09 32.13 -9.23
C VAL A 344 -50.99 32.33 -8.18
N GLY A 345 -51.26 31.92 -6.94
CA GLY A 345 -50.34 31.98 -5.81
C GLY A 345 -49.87 30.61 -5.34
N LEU A 346 -48.65 30.55 -4.80
CA LEU A 346 -48.03 29.37 -4.20
C LEU A 346 -47.76 29.63 -2.71
N HIS A 347 -48.34 28.79 -1.85
CA HIS A 347 -48.04 28.74 -0.42
C HIS A 347 -47.22 27.47 -0.12
N ILE A 348 -46.16 27.60 0.69
CA ILE A 348 -45.30 26.48 1.13
C ILE A 348 -45.17 26.52 2.64
N ASP A 349 -45.55 25.44 3.31
CA ASP A 349 -45.24 25.20 4.72
C ASP A 349 -44.04 24.25 4.83
N LYS A 350 -43.14 24.48 5.79
CA LYS A 350 -41.81 23.87 5.87
C LYS A 350 -41.58 23.19 7.20
N SER A 351 -41.81 21.87 7.25
CA SER A 351 -41.44 21.06 8.41
C SER A 351 -39.97 20.60 8.32
N LYS A 352 -39.24 20.69 9.44
CA LYS A 352 -37.96 19.99 9.57
C LYS A 352 -38.24 18.51 9.81
N LYS A 353 -37.60 17.64 9.04
CA LYS A 353 -37.69 16.20 9.28
C LYS A 353 -36.84 15.86 10.50
N THR A 354 -37.47 15.71 11.66
CA THR A 354 -36.78 15.27 12.89
C THR A 354 -36.32 13.82 12.73
N ILE A 355 -35.11 13.65 12.21
CA ILE A 355 -34.41 12.36 12.21
C ILE A 355 -33.94 12.11 13.64
N LEU A 356 -34.85 11.57 14.47
CA LEU A 356 -34.45 10.90 15.70
C LEU A 356 -33.50 9.75 15.31
N PRO A 357 -32.27 9.67 15.86
CA PRO A 357 -31.53 8.44 15.80
C PRO A 357 -32.28 7.40 16.64
N ASN A 358 -32.64 6.27 16.03
CA ASN A 358 -32.88 5.07 16.84
C ASN A 358 -31.53 4.72 17.49
N ILE A 359 -31.52 4.67 18.82
CA ILE A 359 -30.39 4.27 19.65
C ILE A 359 -30.30 2.73 19.65
#